data_AF-A0A2H1W5B0-F1
#
_entry.id   AF-A0A2H1W5B0-F1
#
_cell.length_a   1.000
_cell.length_b   1.000
_cell.length_c   1.000
_cell.angle_alpha   90.00
_cell.angle_beta   90.00
_cell.angle_gamma   90.00
#
_symmetry.space_group_name_H-M   'P 1'
#
loop_
_entity.id
_entity.type
_entity.pdbx_description
1 polymer ?
#
loop_
_entity_poly.entity_id
_entity_poly.type
_entity_poly.pdbx_seq_one_letter_code
_entity_poly.pdbx_strand_id
1 'polypeptide(L)'
;MAPAQKHVQMCGEIQSGLKISPLTYDADKLNEAPQYENNNTVLRNSANDKVNSEADFDITKYEAIDFKAKLRWPDLTVQVLLHLVSIYGLYLTISNQVKLLTLLFALGTIYTSGFGITAGVHRLWSHRAYRARLPLRIILALLFTVTG
;
A
#
# COMPACT_ATOMS: atom_id res chain seq x y z
N MET A 1 4.36 -41.73 -2.96
CA MET A 1 3.86 -41.30 -4.28
C MET A 1 2.49 -41.96 -4.50
N ALA A 2 1.40 -41.26 -4.16
CA ALA A 2 -0.02 -41.51 -4.48
C ALA A 2 -0.87 -40.34 -3.88
N PRO A 3 -2.14 -40.11 -4.24
CA PRO A 3 -2.56 -39.26 -5.35
C PRO A 3 -3.53 -38.12 -4.96
N ALA A 4 -3.86 -37.27 -5.95
CA ALA A 4 -4.75 -36.11 -5.87
C ALA A 4 -6.15 -36.38 -5.25
N GLN A 5 -6.64 -35.43 -4.46
CA GLN A 5 -8.03 -35.35 -3.99
C GLN A 5 -8.75 -34.24 -4.76
N LYS A 6 -9.67 -34.64 -5.65
CA LYS A 6 -10.71 -33.79 -6.24
C LYS A 6 -11.98 -33.87 -5.38
N HIS A 7 -12.76 -32.79 -5.43
CA HIS A 7 -14.15 -32.60 -4.95
C HIS A 7 -14.36 -32.22 -3.47
N VAL A 8 -14.58 -30.92 -3.24
CA VAL A 8 -15.49 -30.43 -2.20
C VAL A 8 -16.53 -29.54 -2.89
N GLN A 9 -17.78 -29.99 -2.82
CA GLN A 9 -18.97 -29.26 -3.27
C GLN A 9 -19.33 -28.23 -2.18
N MET A 10 -19.52 -26.96 -2.54
CA MET A 10 -20.15 -25.97 -1.67
C MET A 10 -21.32 -25.34 -2.44
N CYS A 11 -22.53 -25.74 -2.06
CA CYS A 11 -23.80 -25.18 -2.50
C CYS A 11 -24.29 -24.22 -1.39
N GLY A 12 -24.73 -23.00 -1.76
CA GLY A 12 -25.56 -22.17 -0.88
C GLY A 12 -25.27 -20.68 -0.89
N GLU A 13 -25.99 -19.97 -1.76
CA GLU A 13 -26.62 -18.67 -1.50
C GLU A 13 -25.74 -17.40 -1.33
N ILE A 14 -25.49 -16.71 -2.44
CA ILE A 14 -25.20 -15.27 -2.44
C ILE A 14 -26.49 -14.56 -2.86
N GLN A 15 -27.26 -14.09 -1.89
CA GLN A 15 -28.43 -13.26 -2.13
C GLN A 15 -28.01 -11.80 -2.35
N SER A 16 -28.49 -11.26 -3.46
CA SER A 16 -28.12 -10.01 -4.12
C SER A 16 -28.80 -8.77 -3.51
N GLY A 17 -28.15 -7.60 -3.67
CA GLY A 17 -28.74 -6.35 -3.21
C GLY A 17 -27.99 -5.08 -3.62
N LEU A 18 -27.65 -4.89 -4.89
CA LEU A 18 -27.45 -3.53 -5.44
C LEU A 18 -27.88 -3.48 -6.91
N LYS A 19 -29.11 -3.01 -7.12
CA LYS A 19 -29.75 -2.86 -8.44
C LYS A 19 -29.29 -1.55 -9.06
N ILE A 20 -28.35 -1.60 -10.00
CA ILE A 20 -27.94 -0.42 -10.76
C ILE A 20 -28.70 -0.45 -12.09
N SER A 21 -29.56 0.55 -12.32
CA SER A 21 -30.28 0.71 -13.59
C SER A 21 -29.31 1.26 -14.65
N PRO A 22 -29.27 0.72 -15.88
CA PRO A 22 -28.40 1.25 -16.90
C PRO A 22 -29.05 2.49 -17.50
N LEU A 23 -28.46 3.67 -17.26
CA LEU A 23 -28.74 4.85 -18.06
C LEU A 23 -28.16 4.61 -19.44
N THR A 24 -29.04 4.49 -20.43
CA THR A 24 -28.69 4.48 -21.84
C THR A 24 -28.02 5.82 -22.15
N TYR A 25 -26.73 5.78 -22.46
CA TYR A 25 -25.96 6.97 -22.80
C TYR A 25 -25.83 7.03 -24.31
N ASP A 26 -26.52 8.00 -24.92
CA ASP A 26 -26.42 8.31 -26.34
C ASP A 26 -25.03 8.85 -26.67
N ALA A 27 -24.31 8.11 -27.51
CA ALA A 27 -22.90 8.31 -27.83
C ALA A 27 -22.61 9.46 -28.81
N ASP A 28 -23.61 10.31 -29.12
CA ASP A 28 -23.54 11.25 -30.25
C ASP A 28 -23.06 12.67 -29.87
N LYS A 29 -22.67 12.91 -28.61
CA LYS A 29 -22.30 14.26 -28.10
C LYS A 29 -20.96 14.34 -27.37
N LEU A 30 -19.90 13.75 -27.93
CA LEU A 30 -18.55 13.88 -27.37
C LEU A 30 -17.53 14.36 -28.41
N ASN A 31 -17.81 15.51 -29.01
CA ASN A 31 -16.75 16.38 -29.51
C ASN A 31 -16.68 17.54 -28.52
N GLU A 32 -15.53 17.71 -27.87
CA GLU A 32 -15.22 18.73 -26.84
C GLU A 32 -15.56 18.34 -25.39
N ALA A 33 -14.64 17.61 -24.75
CA ALA A 33 -14.50 17.59 -23.30
C ALA A 33 -13.05 17.94 -22.93
N PRO A 34 -12.83 18.74 -21.87
CA PRO A 34 -11.56 19.40 -21.60
C PRO A 34 -10.47 18.39 -21.22
N GLN A 35 -9.29 18.58 -21.81
CA GLN A 35 -8.07 17.81 -21.56
C GLN A 35 -7.70 17.91 -20.07
N TYR A 36 -7.83 16.81 -19.32
CA TYR A 36 -7.28 16.73 -17.98
C TYR A 36 -5.86 16.17 -18.05
N GLU A 37 -4.89 16.95 -17.61
CA GLU A 37 -3.48 16.59 -17.59
C GLU A 37 -3.18 15.83 -16.29
N ASN A 38 -3.07 14.50 -16.37
CA ASN A 38 -2.49 13.68 -15.31
C ASN A 38 -1.11 13.16 -15.73
N ASN A 39 -0.18 13.13 -14.78
CA ASN A 39 1.26 12.92 -15.02
C ASN A 39 1.68 11.44 -15.03
N ASN A 40 0.72 10.54 -15.05
CA ASN A 40 0.85 9.11 -15.19
C ASN A 40 0.31 8.75 -16.57
N THR A 41 1.21 8.58 -17.53
CA THR A 41 0.87 8.27 -18.93
C THR A 41 0.41 6.82 -19.06
N VAL A 42 -0.82 6.55 -18.63
CA VAL A 42 -1.63 5.54 -19.31
C VAL A 42 -2.34 6.33 -20.40
N LEU A 43 -1.78 6.31 -21.61
CA LEU A 43 -2.49 6.78 -22.80
C LEU A 43 -3.69 5.86 -22.99
N ARG A 44 -4.82 6.24 -22.39
CA ARG A 44 -6.12 5.66 -22.70
C ARG A 44 -6.48 6.20 -24.07
N ASN A 45 -6.06 5.49 -25.11
CA ASN A 45 -6.57 5.72 -26.45
C ASN A 45 -8.09 5.57 -26.37
N SER A 46 -8.76 6.70 -26.54
CA SER A 46 -10.21 6.81 -26.44
C SER A 46 -10.84 6.26 -27.72
N ALA A 47 -11.88 5.46 -27.49
CA ALA A 47 -13.05 5.27 -28.33
C ALA A 47 -12.89 4.44 -29.62
N ASN A 48 -12.84 3.11 -29.47
CA ASN A 48 -13.77 2.25 -30.21
C ASN A 48 -13.90 0.79 -29.74
N ASP A 49 -13.22 0.36 -28.67
CA ASP A 49 -13.42 -1.01 -28.21
C ASP A 49 -14.70 -1.16 -27.40
N LYS A 50 -15.62 -1.90 -28.00
CA LYS A 50 -16.70 -2.58 -27.29
C LYS A 50 -16.02 -3.39 -26.19
N VAL A 51 -16.27 -3.04 -24.93
CA VAL A 51 -15.83 -3.83 -23.78
C VAL A 51 -16.64 -5.13 -23.76
N ASN A 52 -16.31 -6.01 -24.69
CA ASN A 52 -16.68 -7.39 -24.67
C ASN A 52 -15.54 -8.13 -23.99
N SER A 53 -15.87 -8.77 -22.88
CA SER A 53 -15.08 -9.80 -22.22
C SER A 53 -13.93 -9.31 -21.35
N GLU A 54 -13.89 -9.90 -20.16
CA GLU A 54 -12.83 -9.93 -19.15
C GLU A 54 -11.48 -10.49 -19.68
N ALA A 55 -11.25 -10.46 -21.00
CA ALA A 55 -10.11 -11.05 -21.71
C ALA A 55 -9.14 -10.02 -22.33
N ASP A 56 -9.40 -8.72 -22.24
CA ASP A 56 -8.56 -7.66 -22.84
C ASP A 56 -7.59 -6.98 -21.86
N PHE A 57 -7.22 -7.65 -20.76
CA PHE A 57 -6.04 -7.21 -19.99
C PHE A 57 -4.79 -7.62 -20.76
N ASP A 58 -4.40 -6.81 -21.74
CA ASP A 58 -3.21 -7.05 -22.55
C ASP A 58 -1.94 -6.76 -21.72
N ILE A 59 -1.38 -7.82 -21.16
CA ILE A 59 -0.15 -7.81 -20.37
C ILE A 59 1.00 -7.19 -21.18
N THR A 60 1.02 -7.38 -22.51
CA THR A 60 2.08 -6.85 -23.38
C THR A 60 2.06 -5.32 -23.46
N LYS A 61 0.87 -4.72 -23.37
CA LYS A 61 0.69 -3.26 -23.31
C LYS A 61 1.20 -2.68 -21.99
N TYR A 62 1.01 -3.39 -20.87
CA TYR A 62 1.52 -2.97 -19.56
C TYR A 62 3.03 -3.18 -19.43
N GLU A 63 3.58 -4.25 -20.01
CA GLU A 63 5.03 -4.49 -20.09
C GLU A 63 5.74 -3.45 -20.97
N ALA A 64 5.06 -2.90 -21.97
CA ALA A 64 5.58 -1.85 -22.84
C ALA A 64 5.54 -0.43 -22.22
N ILE A 65 4.95 -0.25 -21.02
CA ILE A 65 4.95 1.04 -20.34
C ILE A 65 6.31 1.27 -19.70
N ASP A 66 7.13 2.11 -20.32
CA ASP A 66 8.43 2.47 -19.77
C ASP A 66 8.27 3.23 -18.44
N PHE A 67 8.82 2.67 -17.36
CA PHE A 67 8.77 3.30 -16.04
C PHE A 67 9.83 4.40 -15.95
N LYS A 68 9.41 5.65 -16.19
CA LYS A 68 10.27 6.81 -15.97
C LYS A 68 10.31 7.20 -14.50
N ALA A 69 11.32 6.72 -13.78
CA ALA A 69 11.55 7.08 -12.38
C ALA A 69 11.75 8.60 -12.23
N LYS A 70 10.78 9.29 -11.62
CA LYS A 70 10.92 10.72 -11.25
C LYS A 70 11.43 10.82 -9.82
N LEU A 71 12.66 11.32 -9.69
CA LEU A 71 13.27 11.54 -8.37
C LEU A 71 12.61 12.72 -7.66
N ARG A 72 12.15 12.49 -6.42
CA ARG A 72 11.70 13.54 -5.52
C ARG A 72 12.87 13.95 -4.62
N TRP A 73 13.56 15.02 -5.00
CA TRP A 73 14.73 15.52 -4.28
C TRP A 73 14.52 15.75 -2.77
N PRO A 74 13.38 16.31 -2.28
CA PRO A 74 13.17 16.50 -0.85
C PRO A 74 13.20 15.18 -0.06
N ASP A 75 12.56 14.14 -0.60
CA ASP A 75 12.50 12.82 0.05
C ASP A 75 13.89 12.17 0.08
N LEU A 76 14.67 12.32 -0.99
CA LEU A 76 16.07 11.87 -1.03
C LEU A 76 16.93 12.61 0.01
N THR A 77 16.80 13.93 0.11
CA THR A 77 17.58 14.73 1.07
C THR A 77 17.31 14.30 2.50
N VAL A 78 16.04 14.09 2.88
CA VAL A 78 15.69 13.60 4.21
C VAL A 78 16.28 12.22 4.47
N GLN A 79 16.20 11.30 3.50
CA GLN A 79 16.76 9.96 3.63
C GLN A 79 18.28 10.01 3.85
N VAL A 80 19.01 10.81 3.07
CA VAL A 80 20.47 10.94 3.21
C VAL A 80 20.84 11.49 4.58
N LEU A 81 20.21 12.59 5.00
CA LEU A 81 20.47 13.19 6.32
C LEU A 81 20.20 12.22 7.46
N LEU A 82 19.11 11.45 7.39
CA LEU A 82 18.76 10.44 8.39
C LEU A 82 19.84 9.36 8.52
N HIS A 83 20.43 8.91 7.41
CA HIS A 83 21.52 7.92 7.43
C HIS A 83 22.81 8.50 8.02
N LEU A 84 23.15 9.75 7.71
CA LEU A 84 24.31 10.42 8.30
C LEU A 84 24.18 10.54 9.83
N VAL A 85 23.00 10.94 10.31
CA VAL A 85 22.70 11.01 11.76
C VAL A 85 22.75 9.63 12.40
N SER A 86 22.26 8.59 11.73
CA SER A 86 22.33 7.20 12.22
C SER A 86 23.78 6.72 12.41
N ILE A 87 24.66 6.99 11.44
CA ILE A 87 26.08 6.64 11.53
C ILE A 87 26.75 7.40 12.69
N TYR A 88 26.45 8.69 12.84
CA TYR A 88 26.98 9.48 13.94
C TYR A 88 26.50 9.00 15.32
N GLY A 89 25.21 8.65 15.44
CA GLY A 89 24.65 8.07 16.67
C GLY A 89 25.26 6.71 17.01
N LEU A 90 25.54 5.88 16.00
CA LEU A 90 26.24 4.61 16.19
C LEU A 90 27.67 4.83 16.68
N TYR A 91 28.40 5.78 16.09
CA TYR A 91 29.74 6.16 16.57
C TYR A 91 29.71 6.59 18.05
N LEU A 92 28.77 7.46 18.43
CA LEU A 92 28.64 7.93 19.82
C LEU A 92 28.34 6.79 20.80
N THR A 93 27.56 5.80 20.36
CA THR A 93 27.23 4.60 21.14
C THR A 93 28.47 3.71 21.34
N ILE A 94 29.25 3.49 20.28
CA ILE A 94 30.47 2.66 20.33
C ILE A 94 31.57 3.33 21.18
N SER A 95 31.72 4.65 21.08
CA SER A 95 32.68 5.41 21.90
C SER A 95 32.27 5.52 23.39
N ASN A 96 31.17 4.88 23.79
CA ASN A 96 30.64 4.81 25.15
C ASN A 96 30.47 6.19 25.82
N GLN A 97 30.21 7.21 25.00
CA GLN A 97 29.96 8.60 25.43
C GLN A 97 28.49 8.81 25.88
N VAL A 98 27.64 7.79 25.71
CA VAL A 98 26.21 7.82 26.04
C VAL A 98 25.92 7.15 27.37
N LYS A 99 24.92 7.67 28.11
CA LYS A 99 24.43 7.02 29.33
C LYS A 99 23.66 5.75 28.97
N LEU A 100 23.78 4.70 29.80
CA LEU A 100 23.03 3.45 29.63
C LEU A 100 21.51 3.67 29.53
N LEU A 101 20.98 4.68 30.26
CA LEU A 101 19.57 5.04 30.19
C LEU A 101 19.14 5.49 28.79
N THR A 102 19.99 6.24 28.08
CA THR A 102 19.74 6.69 26.70
C THR A 102 19.73 5.50 25.74
N LEU A 103 20.63 4.54 25.93
CA LEU A 103 20.67 3.31 25.14
C LEU A 103 19.40 2.48 25.34
N LEU A 104 18.99 2.28 26.60
CA LEU A 104 17.77 1.54 26.93
C LEU A 104 16.52 2.22 26.36
N PHE A 105 16.45 3.55 26.47
CA PHE A 105 15.37 4.34 25.89
C PHE A 105 15.31 4.20 24.37
N ALA A 106 16.46 4.27 23.68
CA ALA A 106 16.53 4.09 22.24
C ALA A 106 16.06 2.68 21.83
N LEU A 107 16.54 1.63 22.50
CA LEU A 107 16.09 0.26 22.25
C LEU A 107 14.58 0.10 22.50
N GLY A 108 14.06 0.62 23.61
CA GLY A 108 12.63 0.60 23.91
C GLY A 108 11.78 1.27 22.83
N THR A 109 12.25 2.41 22.30
CA THR A 109 11.57 3.13 21.21
C THR A 109 11.58 2.33 19.91
N ILE A 110 12.70 1.65 19.58
CA ILE A 110 12.80 0.79 18.40
C ILE A 110 11.84 -0.41 18.49
N TYR A 111 11.76 -1.06 19.65
CA TYR A 111 10.86 -2.20 19.83
C TYR A 111 9.39 -1.80 19.77
N THR A 112 9.03 -0.68 20.42
CA THR A 112 7.64 -0.20 20.44
C THR A 112 7.17 0.29 19.07
N SER A 113 8.02 0.98 18.30
CA SER A 113 7.70 1.39 16.92
C SER A 113 7.54 0.18 15.99
N GLY A 114 8.46 -0.80 16.06
CA GLY A 114 8.38 -2.03 15.28
C GLY A 114 7.11 -2.84 15.58
N PHE A 115 6.69 -2.88 16.86
CA PHE A 115 5.43 -3.52 17.25
C PHE A 115 4.20 -2.78 16.68
N GLY A 116 4.21 -1.44 16.70
CA GLY A 116 3.16 -0.62 16.09
C GLY A 116 2.97 -0.88 14.60
N ILE A 117 4.05 -1.03 13.83
CA ILE A 117 3.98 -1.37 12.40
C ILE A 117 3.46 -2.80 12.20
N THR A 118 4.10 -3.78 12.85
CA THR A 118 3.90 -5.20 12.55
C THR A 118 2.59 -5.74 13.11
N ALA A 119 2.29 -5.49 14.38
CA ALA A 119 1.03 -5.89 14.99
C ALA A 119 -0.10 -4.96 14.54
N GLY A 120 0.19 -3.66 14.44
CA GLY A 120 -0.77 -2.65 13.99
C GLY A 120 -0.97 -2.65 12.50
N VAL A 121 -0.35 -1.67 11.81
CA VAL A 121 -0.70 -1.34 10.41
C VAL A 121 -0.71 -2.59 9.53
N HIS A 122 0.30 -3.43 9.64
CA HIS A 122 0.40 -4.64 8.83
C HIS A 122 -0.71 -5.69 9.16
N ARG A 123 -0.78 -6.21 10.40
CA ARG A 123 -1.70 -7.33 10.70
C ARG A 123 -3.14 -6.88 10.98
N LEU A 124 -3.34 -5.81 11.73
CA LEU A 124 -4.67 -5.37 12.16
C LEU A 124 -5.40 -4.58 11.07
N TRP A 125 -4.73 -3.61 10.44
CA TRP A 125 -5.38 -2.71 9.48
C TRP A 125 -5.27 -3.20 8.02
N SER A 126 -4.10 -3.65 7.57
CA SER A 126 -3.91 -4.11 6.18
C SER A 126 -4.46 -5.52 5.95
N HIS A 127 -4.08 -6.50 6.79
CA HIS A 127 -4.49 -7.90 6.59
C HIS A 127 -5.73 -8.32 7.38
N ARG A 128 -6.25 -7.49 8.29
CA ARG A 128 -7.36 -7.83 9.21
C ARG A 128 -7.23 -9.23 9.82
N ALA A 129 -6.00 -9.64 10.15
CA ALA A 129 -5.68 -11.02 10.58
C ALA A 129 -6.32 -11.38 11.92
N TYR A 130 -6.71 -10.39 12.72
CA TYR A 130 -7.40 -10.59 13.99
C TYR A 130 -8.31 -9.39 14.33
N ARG A 131 -9.32 -9.63 15.17
CA ARG A 131 -10.28 -8.59 15.59
C ARG A 131 -9.90 -8.05 16.97
N ALA A 132 -9.15 -6.95 17.00
CA ALA A 132 -8.77 -6.27 18.24
C ALA A 132 -9.95 -5.51 18.89
N ARG A 133 -10.05 -5.55 20.23
CA ARG A 133 -10.94 -4.68 21.02
C ARG A 133 -10.41 -3.24 21.07
N LEU A 134 -11.28 -2.26 21.35
CA LEU A 134 -10.96 -0.83 21.36
C LEU A 134 -9.66 -0.44 22.10
N PRO A 135 -9.37 -0.90 23.34
CA PRO A 135 -8.15 -0.48 24.03
C PRO A 135 -6.88 -0.91 23.29
N LEU A 136 -6.87 -2.12 22.73
CA LEU A 136 -5.73 -2.62 21.97
C LEU A 136 -5.52 -1.81 20.68
N ARG A 137 -6.61 -1.40 19.99
CA ARG A 137 -6.51 -0.57 18.79
C ARG A 137 -5.87 0.78 19.07
N ILE A 138 -6.22 1.42 20.18
CA ILE A 138 -5.67 2.72 20.59
C ILE A 138 -4.18 2.59 20.90
N ILE A 139 -3.79 1.58 21.68
CA ILE A 139 -2.37 1.33 22.00
C ILE A 139 -1.56 1.14 20.72
N LEU A 140 -2.03 0.31 19.79
CA LEU A 140 -1.32 0.05 18.53
C LEU A 140 -1.24 1.31 17.65
N ALA A 141 -2.27 2.17 17.65
CA ALA A 141 -2.24 3.45 16.94
C ALA A 141 -1.23 4.44 17.55
N LEU A 142 -1.15 4.50 18.89
CA LEU A 142 -0.16 5.32 19.58
C LEU A 142 1.26 4.84 19.30
N LEU A 143 1.51 3.52 19.36
CA LEU A 143 2.82 2.95 19.02
C LEU A 143 3.21 3.23 17.56
N PHE A 144 2.25 3.18 16.63
CA PHE A 144 2.51 3.56 15.24
C PHE A 144 2.88 5.04 15.10
N THR A 145 2.24 5.94 15.84
CA THR A 145 2.53 7.39 15.82
C THR A 145 3.97 7.71 16.26
N VAL A 146 4.56 6.90 17.13
CA VAL A 146 5.97 7.04 17.56
C VAL A 146 6.95 6.71 16.42
N THR A 147 6.49 6.04 15.36
CA THR A 147 7.36 5.53 14.29
C THR A 147 7.69 6.56 13.22
N GLY A 148 6.91 7.64 13.09
CA GLY A 148 7.14 8.71 12.09
C GLY A 148 5.93 9.61 11.90
#